data_AF-A0A496PEF5-F1
#
_entry.id   AF-A0A496PEF5-F1
#
_cell.length_a   1.000
_cell.length_b   1.000
_cell.length_c   1.000
_cell.angle_alpha   90.00
_cell.angle_beta   90.00
_cell.angle_gamma   90.00
#
_symmetry.space_group_name_H-M   'P 1'
#
loop_
_entity.id
_entity.type
_entity.pdbx_description
1 polymer ?
#
loop_
_entity_poly.entity_id
_entity_poly.type
_entity_poly.pdbx_seq_one_letter_code
_entity_poly.pdbx_strand_id
1 'polypeptide(L)'
;TRDSIEEFLTIQGIPVRLIDTAGIRETEDIVESMGVEKARQYLDKADVVVLVIDGSKPLEPEEQELLQLITNRPSIIFLNKADQAQCVSKEEIAALGTFTEIVTISAAQGEGMDEMARVITSLVQGGSVEASHEAMLSNVRHITLMEQAKVSLDQSILAIDSGMPIDLIVTDIRAAWELLGDITGESLRESMVDELFKRFCLGK
;
A
#
# COMPACT_ATOMS: atom_id res chain seq x y z
N THR A 1 7.16 -18.96 -14.44
CA THR A 1 7.75 -17.61 -14.39
C THR A 1 7.27 -16.94 -13.12
N ARG A 2 7.99 -17.09 -12.01
CA ARG A 2 7.66 -16.46 -10.73
C ARG A 2 8.51 -15.20 -10.61
N ASP A 3 7.96 -14.10 -11.10
CA ASP A 3 8.43 -12.77 -10.72
C ASP A 3 8.00 -12.48 -9.27
N SER A 4 8.66 -11.52 -8.64
CA SER A 4 8.40 -11.03 -7.27
C SER A 4 6.91 -11.00 -6.92
N ILE A 5 6.55 -11.50 -5.74
CA ILE A 5 5.18 -11.44 -5.24
C ILE A 5 4.93 -9.98 -4.82
N GLU A 6 4.17 -9.27 -5.64
CA GLU A 6 3.67 -7.93 -5.34
C GLU A 6 2.28 -8.06 -4.70
N GLU A 7 2.10 -7.52 -3.51
CA GLU A 7 0.82 -7.47 -2.82
C GLU A 7 0.41 -6.02 -2.58
N PHE A 8 -0.89 -5.73 -2.73
CA PHE A 8 -1.48 -4.43 -2.44
C PHE A 8 -2.31 -4.55 -1.18
N LEU A 9 -2.04 -3.70 -0.21
CA LEU A 9 -2.81 -3.66 1.03
C LEU A 9 -2.97 -2.22 1.51
N THR A 10 -3.86 -2.01 2.47
CA THR A 10 -4.12 -0.69 3.03
C THR A 10 -3.68 -0.65 4.49
N ILE A 11 -2.70 0.22 4.81
CA ILE A 11 -2.26 0.48 6.19
C ILE A 11 -2.81 1.83 6.60
N GLN A 12 -3.71 1.88 7.60
CA GLN A 12 -4.32 3.12 8.10
C GLN A 12 -4.89 4.05 7.00
N GLY A 13 -5.49 3.46 5.96
CA GLY A 13 -6.05 4.20 4.82
C GLY A 13 -5.06 4.53 3.70
N ILE A 14 -3.77 4.24 3.87
CA ILE A 14 -2.73 4.44 2.85
C ILE A 14 -2.58 3.16 2.02
N PRO A 15 -2.75 3.23 0.68
CA PRO A 15 -2.46 2.10 -0.19
C PRO A 15 -0.95 1.86 -0.24
N VAL A 16 -0.52 0.67 0.18
CA VAL A 16 0.87 0.24 0.20
C VAL A 16 1.03 -0.92 -0.77
N ARG A 17 2.05 -0.84 -1.62
CA ARG A 17 2.50 -1.95 -2.45
C ARG A 17 3.68 -2.63 -1.76
N LEU A 18 3.43 -3.81 -1.21
CA LEU A 18 4.50 -4.66 -0.69
C LEU A 18 5.15 -5.40 -1.85
N ILE A 19 6.48 -5.36 -1.87
CA ILE A 19 7.30 -6.16 -2.77
C ILE A 19 8.06 -7.12 -1.88
N ASP A 20 7.67 -8.39 -1.87
CA ASP A 20 8.37 -9.39 -1.08
C ASP A 20 9.68 -9.79 -1.77
N THR A 21 10.79 -9.63 -1.05
CA THR A 21 12.12 -10.07 -1.47
C THR A 21 12.45 -11.46 -0.90
N ALA A 22 11.73 -11.96 0.11
CA ALA A 22 11.92 -13.28 0.69
C ALA A 22 11.52 -14.40 -0.28
N GLY A 23 10.52 -14.16 -1.13
CA GLY A 23 10.17 -15.02 -2.27
C GLY A 23 11.23 -15.13 -3.39
N ILE A 24 12.37 -14.42 -3.29
CA ILE A 24 13.52 -14.56 -4.21
C ILE A 24 14.45 -15.72 -3.79
N ARG A 25 14.25 -16.32 -2.59
CA ARG A 25 15.01 -17.50 -2.15
C ARG A 25 14.31 -18.82 -2.54
N GLU A 26 14.38 -19.16 -3.82
CA GLU A 26 14.45 -20.54 -4.33
C GLU A 26 15.20 -20.42 -5.67
N THR A 27 16.48 -20.77 -5.79
CA THR A 27 16.99 -22.14 -5.68
C THR A 27 18.50 -22.13 -5.45
N GLU A 28 18.95 -23.14 -4.73
CA GLU A 28 20.34 -23.49 -4.43
C GLU A 28 21.34 -23.22 -5.59
N ASP A 29 22.45 -22.57 -5.22
CA ASP A 29 23.81 -22.72 -5.76
C ASP A 29 24.32 -21.96 -7.01
N ILE A 30 23.58 -21.09 -7.72
CA ILE A 30 24.21 -20.37 -8.90
C ILE A 30 23.81 -18.89 -9.08
N VAL A 31 23.20 -18.20 -8.11
CA VAL A 31 22.68 -16.82 -8.38
C VAL A 31 22.93 -15.79 -7.26
N GLU A 32 24.09 -15.81 -6.61
CA GLU A 32 24.46 -14.75 -5.65
C GLU A 32 24.62 -13.37 -6.30
N SER A 33 24.95 -13.29 -7.60
CA SER A 33 25.10 -12.00 -8.29
C SER A 33 23.78 -11.42 -8.79
N MET A 34 22.88 -12.22 -9.40
CA MET A 34 21.61 -11.68 -9.91
C MET A 34 20.58 -11.45 -8.79
N GLY A 35 20.64 -12.20 -7.68
CA GLY A 35 19.80 -11.95 -6.50
C GLY A 35 20.09 -10.60 -5.85
N VAL A 36 21.38 -10.27 -5.69
CA VAL A 36 21.84 -8.97 -5.16
C VAL A 36 21.52 -7.83 -6.12
N GLU A 37 21.68 -8.02 -7.43
CA GLU A 37 21.39 -6.96 -8.40
C GLU A 37 19.89 -6.68 -8.53
N LYS A 38 19.04 -7.71 -8.49
CA LYS A 38 17.57 -7.54 -8.45
C LYS A 38 17.14 -6.89 -7.12
N ALA A 39 17.71 -7.30 -5.99
CA ALA A 39 17.47 -6.66 -4.69
C ALA A 39 17.89 -5.18 -4.70
N ARG A 40 19.04 -4.83 -5.29
CA ARG A 40 19.45 -3.42 -5.48
C ARG A 40 18.48 -2.64 -6.36
N GLN A 41 17.98 -3.24 -7.46
CA GLN A 41 16.98 -2.59 -8.32
C GLN A 41 15.67 -2.33 -7.58
N TYR A 42 15.24 -3.22 -6.68
CA TYR A 42 14.06 -2.97 -5.84
C TYR A 42 14.34 -1.94 -4.75
N LEU A 43 15.52 -1.97 -4.13
CA LEU A 43 15.96 -0.96 -3.15
C LEU A 43 16.03 0.45 -3.74
N ASP A 44 16.39 0.60 -5.02
CA ASP A 44 16.42 1.89 -5.71
C ASP A 44 15.03 2.38 -6.13
N LYS A 45 14.05 1.49 -6.24
CA LYS A 45 12.65 1.82 -6.56
C LYS A 45 11.76 1.97 -5.32
N ALA A 46 12.25 1.56 -4.15
CA ALA A 46 11.47 1.57 -2.92
C ALA A 46 11.42 2.97 -2.32
N ASP A 47 10.22 3.46 -2.06
CA ASP A 47 10.01 4.73 -1.32
C ASP A 47 10.41 4.58 0.15
N VAL A 48 10.20 3.38 0.73
CA VAL A 48 10.59 3.00 2.09
C VAL A 48 11.10 1.56 2.09
N VAL A 49 12.24 1.32 2.74
CA VAL A 49 12.80 -0.01 2.94
C VAL A 49 12.45 -0.52 4.33
N VAL A 50 11.90 -1.74 4.41
CA VAL A 50 11.64 -2.41 5.68
C VAL A 50 12.62 -3.57 5.83
N LEU A 51 13.48 -3.51 6.85
CA LEU A 51 14.41 -4.58 7.18
C LEU A 51 14.00 -5.22 8.51
N VAL A 52 13.80 -6.53 8.51
CA VAL A 52 13.45 -7.30 9.71
C VAL A 52 14.67 -8.11 10.13
N ILE A 53 15.16 -7.87 11.35
CA ILE A 53 16.31 -8.55 11.95
C ILE A 53 15.82 -9.39 13.14
N ASP A 54 16.39 -10.58 13.30
CA ASP A 54 16.12 -11.41 14.47
C ASP A 54 16.90 -10.90 15.69
N GLY A 55 16.26 -10.12 16.56
CA GLY A 55 16.92 -9.51 17.73
C GLY A 55 17.35 -10.52 18.80
N SER A 56 16.91 -11.78 18.71
CA SER A 56 17.30 -12.86 19.64
C SER A 56 18.69 -13.44 19.36
N LYS A 57 19.33 -13.05 18.25
CA LYS A 57 20.65 -13.54 17.83
C LYS A 57 21.64 -12.39 17.66
N PRO A 58 22.95 -12.63 17.77
CA PRO A 58 23.95 -11.66 17.36
C PRO A 58 23.80 -11.33 15.88
N LEU A 59 24.09 -10.07 15.55
CA LEU A 59 24.02 -9.56 14.19
C LEU A 59 25.00 -10.29 13.26
N GLU A 60 24.50 -10.82 12.15
CA GLU A 60 25.32 -11.54 11.17
C GLU A 60 26.02 -10.55 10.20
N PRO A 61 27.17 -10.94 9.60
CA PRO A 61 27.90 -10.07 8.67
C PRO A 61 27.04 -9.60 7.48
N GLU A 62 26.17 -10.46 6.96
CA GLU A 62 25.24 -10.14 5.86
C GLU A 62 24.23 -9.05 6.27
N GLU A 63 23.72 -9.10 7.52
CA GLU A 63 22.80 -8.09 8.05
C GLU A 63 23.50 -6.75 8.23
N GLN A 64 24.76 -6.75 8.65
CA GLN A 64 25.59 -5.54 8.71
C GLN A 64 25.79 -4.90 7.34
N GLU A 65 26.04 -5.70 6.30
CA GLU A 65 26.17 -5.21 4.92
C GLU A 65 24.85 -4.61 4.41
N LEU A 66 23.71 -5.24 4.71
CA LEU A 66 22.39 -4.72 4.36
C LEU A 66 22.09 -3.39 5.08
N LEU A 67 22.39 -3.29 6.38
CA LEU A 67 22.24 -2.06 7.15
C LEU A 67 23.09 -0.92 6.58
N GLN A 68 24.31 -1.21 6.14
CA GLN A 68 25.15 -0.22 5.47
C GLN A 68 24.61 0.18 4.09
N LEU A 69 24.06 -0.77 3.33
CA LEU A 69 23.49 -0.53 2.00
C LEU A 69 22.26 0.38 2.03
N ILE A 70 21.43 0.27 3.07
CA ILE A 70 20.18 1.03 3.20
C ILE A 70 20.34 2.31 4.03
N THR A 71 21.54 2.57 4.55
CA THR A 71 21.83 3.76 5.34
C THR A 71 21.54 5.05 4.57
N ASN A 72 21.01 6.06 5.24
CA ASN A 72 20.56 7.34 4.67
C ASN A 72 19.41 7.24 3.64
N ARG A 73 18.76 6.07 3.51
CA ARG A 73 17.49 5.92 2.76
C ARG A 73 16.31 5.89 3.75
N PRO A 74 15.09 6.26 3.33
CA PRO A 74 13.90 6.07 4.15
C PRO A 74 13.78 4.59 4.50
N SER A 75 14.02 4.25 5.76
CA SER A 75 14.18 2.86 6.18
C SER A 75 13.70 2.65 7.60
N ILE A 76 13.01 1.53 7.80
CA ILE A 76 12.49 1.09 9.10
C ILE A 76 13.15 -0.24 9.43
N ILE A 77 13.79 -0.31 10.58
CA ILE A 77 14.41 -1.53 11.08
C ILE A 77 13.52 -2.14 12.15
N PHE A 78 13.07 -3.37 11.94
CA PHE A 78 12.31 -4.15 12.90
C PHE A 78 13.21 -5.18 13.57
N LEU A 79 13.49 -4.98 14.85
CA LEU A 79 14.06 -5.99 15.74
C LEU A 79 12.95 -6.95 16.16
N ASN A 80 12.84 -8.08 15.48
CA ASN A 80 11.84 -9.09 15.73
C ASN A 80 12.24 -10.01 16.90
N LYS A 81 11.26 -10.76 17.41
CA LYS A 81 11.35 -11.68 18.55
C LYS A 81 11.60 -11.00 19.89
N ALA A 82 10.94 -9.86 20.11
CA ALA A 82 10.95 -9.15 21.39
C ALA A 82 10.53 -10.02 22.60
N ASP A 83 9.80 -11.13 22.34
CA ASP A 83 9.43 -12.14 23.33
C ASP A 83 10.63 -12.94 23.88
N GLN A 84 11.81 -12.83 23.27
CA GLN A 84 13.05 -13.52 23.66
C GLN A 84 14.10 -12.54 24.18
N ALA A 85 15.10 -13.08 24.88
CA ALA A 85 16.26 -12.30 25.32
C ALA A 85 16.96 -11.69 24.10
N GLN A 86 17.05 -10.37 24.07
CA GLN A 86 17.65 -9.63 22.96
C GLN A 86 19.18 -9.72 23.05
N CYS A 87 19.81 -10.09 21.95
CA CYS A 87 21.26 -10.06 21.76
C CYS A 87 21.71 -8.82 20.99
N VAL A 88 20.81 -8.13 20.29
CA VAL A 88 21.08 -6.90 19.55
C VAL A 88 20.29 -5.75 20.15
N SER A 89 20.96 -4.63 20.40
CA SER A 89 20.34 -3.43 20.93
C SER A 89 20.00 -2.42 19.83
N LYS A 90 19.07 -1.49 20.10
CA LYS A 90 18.75 -0.41 19.16
C LYS A 90 19.97 0.49 18.93
N GLU A 91 20.78 0.68 19.95
CA GLU A 91 22.01 1.47 19.93
C GLU A 91 23.07 0.85 19.01
N GLU A 92 23.20 -0.48 19.01
CA GLU A 92 24.10 -1.20 18.10
C GLU A 92 23.69 -1.02 16.63
N ILE A 93 22.39 -1.09 16.34
CA ILE A 93 21.90 -0.80 14.98
C ILE A 93 22.14 0.66 14.62
N ALA A 94 21.78 1.61 15.49
CA ALA A 94 21.99 3.03 15.25
C ALA A 94 23.48 3.40 15.06
N ALA A 95 24.42 2.63 15.61
CA ALA A 95 25.85 2.84 15.40
C ALA A 95 26.32 2.43 14.00
N LEU A 96 25.59 1.55 13.30
CA LEU A 96 25.92 1.07 11.96
C LEU A 96 25.40 1.97 10.85
N GLY A 97 24.55 2.95 11.16
CA GLY A 97 23.94 3.76 10.12
C GLY A 97 22.87 4.76 10.57
N THR A 98 22.42 5.57 9.63
CA THR A 98 21.27 6.47 9.82
C THR A 98 20.03 5.84 9.21
N PHE A 99 19.06 5.52 10.05
CA PHE A 99 17.77 4.95 9.66
C PHE A 99 16.65 5.89 10.10
N THR A 100 15.47 5.76 9.49
CA THR A 100 14.36 6.62 9.87
C THR A 100 13.77 6.21 11.21
N GLU A 101 13.60 4.91 11.43
CA GLU A 101 13.19 4.43 12.74
C GLU A 101 13.64 3.00 13.05
N ILE A 102 13.86 2.71 14.33
CA ILE A 102 14.23 1.38 14.83
C ILE A 102 13.20 0.91 15.86
N VAL A 103 12.40 -0.08 15.49
CA VAL A 103 11.26 -0.59 16.27
C VAL A 103 11.53 -2.03 16.71
N THR A 104 11.08 -2.37 17.91
CA THR A 104 11.18 -3.75 18.43
C THR A 104 9.79 -4.37 18.40
N ILE A 105 9.66 -5.56 17.80
CA ILE A 105 8.37 -6.23 17.58
C ILE A 105 8.45 -7.70 17.99
N SER A 106 7.30 -8.30 18.32
CA SER A 106 7.14 -9.75 18.33
C SER A 106 6.10 -10.13 17.29
N ALA A 107 6.56 -10.56 16.11
CA ALA A 107 5.67 -11.03 15.06
C ALA A 107 4.83 -12.24 15.50
N ALA A 108 5.36 -13.09 16.39
CA ALA A 108 4.66 -14.27 16.90
C ALA A 108 3.50 -13.92 17.83
N GLN A 109 3.65 -12.87 18.65
CA GLN A 109 2.62 -12.41 19.57
C GLN A 109 1.74 -11.28 18.99
N GLY A 110 2.08 -10.78 17.80
CA GLY A 110 1.43 -9.62 17.20
C GLY A 110 1.78 -8.29 17.89
N GLU A 111 2.75 -8.29 18.80
CA GLU A 111 3.16 -7.09 19.53
C GLU A 111 4.00 -6.18 18.63
N GLY A 112 3.66 -4.89 18.64
CA GLY A 112 4.35 -3.88 17.84
C GLY A 112 3.86 -3.73 16.39
N MET A 113 2.82 -4.48 15.97
CA MET A 113 2.20 -4.29 14.64
C MET A 113 1.51 -2.94 14.50
N ASP A 114 0.88 -2.44 15.58
CA ASP A 114 0.30 -1.09 15.60
C ASP A 114 1.38 0.00 15.49
N GLU A 115 2.54 -0.24 16.11
CA GLU A 115 3.69 0.67 16.05
C GLU A 115 4.31 0.67 14.64
N MET A 116 4.47 -0.51 14.03
CA MET A 116 4.84 -0.67 12.62
C MET A 116 3.90 0.10 11.70
N ALA A 117 2.59 -0.07 11.86
CA ALA A 117 1.59 0.61 11.05
C ALA A 117 1.69 2.14 11.20
N ARG A 118 1.88 2.65 12.43
CA ARG A 118 2.06 4.09 12.70
C ARG A 118 3.33 4.64 12.07
N VAL A 119 4.45 3.92 12.19
CA VAL A 119 5.74 4.37 11.65
C VAL A 119 5.73 4.39 10.12
N ILE A 120 5.14 3.38 9.47
CA ILE A 120 4.96 3.39 8.01
C ILE A 120 4.07 4.57 7.60
N THR A 121 2.99 4.81 8.34
CA THR A 121 2.06 5.91 8.06
C THR A 121 2.73 7.27 8.23
N SER A 122 3.50 7.49 9.30
CA SER A 122 4.20 8.75 9.55
C SER A 122 5.30 9.02 8.52
N LEU A 123 5.96 7.97 8.02
CA LEU A 123 6.96 8.07 6.97
C LEU A 123 6.36 8.50 5.63
N VAL A 124 5.21 7.93 5.27
CA VAL A 124 4.49 8.31 4.05
C VAL A 124 3.91 9.73 4.16
N GLN A 125 3.48 10.14 5.36
CA GLN A 125 2.94 11.49 5.62
C GLN A 125 4.02 12.57 5.84
N GLY A 126 5.22 12.18 6.30
CA GLY A 126 6.32 13.06 6.69
C GLY A 126 7.04 13.78 5.54
N GLY A 127 6.68 13.47 4.30
CA GLY A 127 7.03 14.26 3.12
C GLY A 127 5.96 15.31 2.82
N SER A 128 5.87 16.36 3.63
CA SER A 128 5.13 17.60 3.31
C SER A 128 3.74 17.39 2.69
N VAL A 129 2.88 16.65 3.36
CA VAL A 129 1.45 16.89 3.23
C VAL A 129 0.95 17.06 4.66
N GLU A 130 1.00 18.31 5.13
CA GLU A 130 -0.05 18.74 6.06
C GLU A 130 -1.33 18.12 5.53
N ALA A 131 -2.04 17.38 6.39
CA ALA A 131 -3.37 16.92 6.10
C ALA A 131 -4.28 18.13 5.87
N SER A 132 -4.12 18.82 4.74
CA SER A 132 -5.23 19.43 4.05
C SER A 132 -6.18 18.26 3.81
N HIS A 133 -7.44 18.47 4.12
CA HIS A 133 -8.53 17.59 3.74
C HIS A 133 -8.71 17.57 2.20
N GLU A 134 -7.63 17.42 1.44
CA GLU A 134 -7.61 17.17 0.02
C GLU A 134 -7.33 15.69 -0.14
N ALA A 135 -8.40 14.93 -0.36
CA ALA A 135 -8.28 13.57 -0.85
C ALA A 135 -7.48 13.63 -2.16
N MET A 136 -6.18 13.31 -2.10
CA MET A 136 -5.33 13.27 -3.28
C MET A 136 -5.79 12.09 -4.15
N LEU A 137 -6.51 12.39 -5.23
CA LEU A 137 -6.91 11.41 -6.22
C LEU A 137 -5.68 11.04 -7.06
N SER A 138 -5.07 9.88 -6.79
CA SER A 138 -3.89 9.37 -7.50
C SER A 138 -4.23 8.39 -8.63
N ASN A 139 -5.46 7.88 -8.66
CA ASN A 139 -5.91 6.91 -9.65
C ASN A 139 -6.53 7.60 -10.86
N VAL A 140 -5.87 7.52 -12.02
CA VAL A 140 -6.34 8.09 -13.30
C VAL A 140 -7.78 7.69 -13.62
N ARG A 141 -8.20 6.45 -13.32
CA ARG A 141 -9.58 6.00 -13.51
C ARG A 141 -10.55 6.79 -12.64
N HIS A 142 -10.23 6.97 -11.35
CA HIS A 142 -11.08 7.71 -10.42
C HIS A 142 -11.13 9.20 -10.77
N ILE A 143 -10.01 9.78 -11.21
CA ILE A 143 -9.96 11.16 -11.71
C ILE A 143 -10.92 11.33 -12.89
N THR A 144 -10.85 10.45 -13.89
CA THR A 144 -11.74 10.50 -15.06
C THR A 144 -13.22 10.36 -14.68
N LEU A 145 -13.55 9.43 -13.76
CA LEU A 145 -14.94 9.25 -13.29
C LEU A 145 -15.45 10.48 -12.53
N MET A 146 -14.61 11.10 -11.69
CA MET A 146 -14.94 12.36 -10.99
C MET A 146 -15.14 13.52 -11.97
N GLU A 147 -14.28 13.66 -12.98
CA GLU A 147 -14.43 14.68 -14.02
C GLU A 147 -15.74 14.51 -14.79
N GLN A 148 -16.09 13.28 -15.16
CA GLN A 148 -17.36 12.97 -15.84
C GLN A 148 -18.58 13.23 -14.95
N ALA A 149 -18.51 12.87 -13.67
CA ALA A 149 -19.57 13.14 -12.70
C ALA A 149 -19.76 14.65 -12.52
N LYS A 150 -18.67 15.40 -12.43
CA LYS A 150 -18.70 16.86 -12.38
C LYS A 150 -19.38 17.47 -13.62
N VAL A 151 -19.03 17.00 -14.82
CA VAL A 151 -19.65 17.48 -16.07
C VAL A 151 -21.17 17.25 -16.04
N SER A 152 -21.62 16.08 -15.58
CA SER A 152 -23.04 15.75 -15.48
C SER A 152 -23.78 16.63 -14.46
N LEU A 153 -23.14 16.94 -13.33
CA LEU A 153 -23.69 17.88 -12.35
C LEU A 153 -23.76 19.31 -12.90
N ASP A 154 -22.72 19.78 -13.60
CA ASP A 154 -22.73 21.11 -14.23
C ASP A 154 -23.85 21.22 -15.28
N GLN A 155 -24.10 20.16 -16.04
CA GLN A 155 -25.24 20.07 -16.97
C GLN A 155 -26.59 20.15 -16.25
N SER A 156 -26.73 19.46 -15.11
CA SER A 156 -27.96 19.50 -14.31
C SER A 156 -28.24 20.91 -13.76
N ILE A 157 -27.20 21.65 -13.32
CA ILE A 157 -27.32 23.03 -12.85
C ILE A 157 -27.77 23.94 -13.99
N LEU A 158 -27.13 23.82 -15.16
CA LEU A 158 -27.51 24.58 -16.35
C LEU A 158 -28.96 24.32 -16.78
N ALA A 159 -29.40 23.06 -16.70
CA ALA A 159 -30.77 22.66 -17.03
C ALA A 159 -31.80 23.24 -16.04
N ILE A 160 -31.46 23.32 -14.74
CA ILE A 160 -32.27 23.98 -13.72
C ILE A 160 -32.40 25.48 -14.03
N ASP A 161 -31.27 26.15 -14.27
CA ASP A 161 -31.24 27.61 -14.53
C ASP A 161 -31.99 27.98 -15.82
N SER A 162 -32.00 27.07 -16.79
CA SER A 162 -32.70 27.24 -18.07
C SER A 162 -34.20 26.87 -18.01
N GLY A 163 -34.70 26.42 -16.85
CA GLY A 163 -36.10 26.05 -16.66
C GLY A 163 -36.50 24.77 -17.42
N MET A 164 -35.56 23.85 -17.63
CA MET A 164 -35.83 22.59 -18.34
C MET A 164 -36.76 21.67 -17.53
N PRO A 165 -37.51 20.78 -18.20
CA PRO A 165 -38.31 19.76 -17.53
C PRO A 165 -37.50 18.90 -16.56
N ILE A 166 -38.12 18.56 -15.43
CA ILE A 166 -37.49 17.80 -14.34
C ILE A 166 -36.94 16.43 -14.79
N ASP A 167 -37.58 15.81 -15.78
CA ASP A 167 -37.16 14.51 -16.32
C ASP A 167 -35.76 14.55 -16.94
N LEU A 168 -35.37 15.69 -17.53
CA LEU A 168 -34.04 15.87 -18.11
C LEU A 168 -33.00 16.12 -17.02
N ILE A 169 -33.34 16.92 -16.01
CA ILE A 169 -32.47 17.21 -14.86
C ILE A 169 -32.15 15.93 -14.07
N VAL A 170 -33.15 15.08 -13.84
CA VAL A 170 -32.99 13.81 -13.10
C VAL A 170 -32.06 12.84 -13.85
N THR A 171 -32.06 12.88 -15.18
CA THR A 171 -31.18 12.02 -15.99
C THR A 171 -29.71 12.35 -15.75
N ASP A 172 -29.35 13.65 -15.73
CA ASP A 172 -27.98 14.10 -15.51
C ASP A 172 -27.51 13.86 -14.06
N ILE A 173 -28.39 14.04 -13.08
CA ILE A 173 -28.11 13.72 -11.67
C ILE A 173 -27.89 12.20 -11.49
N ARG A 174 -28.70 11.36 -12.14
CA ARG A 174 -28.52 9.90 -12.08
C ARG A 174 -27.20 9.47 -12.71
N ALA A 175 -26.82 10.05 -13.84
CA ALA A 175 -25.54 9.78 -14.47
C ALA A 175 -24.37 10.12 -13.55
N ALA A 176 -24.42 11.28 -12.88
CA ALA A 176 -23.42 11.64 -11.87
C ALA A 176 -23.37 10.64 -10.71
N TRP A 177 -24.54 10.22 -10.19
CA TRP A 177 -24.63 9.23 -9.12
C TRP A 177 -24.01 7.87 -9.50
N GLU A 178 -24.28 7.38 -10.70
CA GLU A 178 -23.71 6.11 -11.19
C GLU A 178 -22.19 6.18 -11.34
N LEU A 179 -21.67 7.29 -11.90
CA LEU A 179 -20.23 7.52 -12.04
C LEU A 179 -19.52 7.60 -10.68
N LEU A 180 -20.16 8.18 -9.67
CA LEU A 180 -19.66 8.20 -8.29
C LEU A 180 -19.74 6.80 -7.64
N GLY A 181 -20.80 6.04 -7.91
CA GLY A 181 -20.92 4.64 -7.48
C GLY A 181 -19.86 3.72 -8.09
N ASP A 182 -19.41 3.98 -9.32
CA ASP A 182 -18.29 3.27 -9.96
C ASP A 182 -16.93 3.54 -9.29
N ILE A 183 -16.83 4.64 -8.53
CA ILE A 183 -15.63 4.98 -7.73
C ILE A 183 -15.64 4.17 -6.43
N THR A 184 -16.77 4.11 -5.73
CA THR A 184 -16.94 3.36 -4.47
C THR A 184 -17.07 1.85 -4.67
N GLY A 185 -17.31 1.40 -5.91
CA GLY A 185 -17.56 0.00 -6.23
C GLY A 185 -19.00 -0.44 -5.95
N GLU A 186 -19.88 0.48 -5.57
CA GLU A 186 -21.29 0.23 -5.26
C GLU A 186 -22.19 0.22 -6.51
N SER A 187 -21.63 0.38 -7.71
CA SER A 187 -22.44 0.38 -8.92
C SER A 187 -23.08 -0.99 -9.19
N LEU A 188 -24.28 -0.93 -9.77
CA LEU A 188 -25.29 -2.00 -9.99
C LEU A 188 -24.82 -3.27 -10.75
N ARG A 189 -23.51 -3.51 -10.89
CA ARG A 189 -22.97 -4.73 -11.50
C ARG A 189 -22.92 -5.92 -10.54
N GLU A 190 -22.65 -5.73 -9.26
CA GLU A 190 -22.64 -6.88 -8.32
C GLU A 190 -24.04 -7.49 -8.14
N SER A 191 -25.10 -6.66 -8.13
CA SER A 191 -26.48 -7.17 -8.08
C SER A 191 -26.94 -7.82 -9.39
N MET A 192 -26.43 -7.38 -10.56
CA MET A 192 -26.73 -8.03 -11.84
C MET A 192 -26.04 -9.39 -11.97
N VAL A 193 -24.81 -9.52 -11.47
CA VAL A 193 -24.07 -10.81 -11.45
C VAL A 193 -24.79 -11.80 -10.53
N ASP A 194 -25.21 -11.37 -9.34
CA ASP A 194 -25.98 -12.21 -8.42
C ASP A 194 -27.37 -12.60 -8.95
N GLU A 195 -28.05 -11.73 -9.71
CA GLU A 195 -29.32 -12.05 -10.35
C GLU A 195 -29.16 -12.95 -11.59
N LEU A 196 -28.06 -12.81 -12.34
CA LEU A 196 -27.63 -13.73 -13.39
C LEU A 196 -27.35 -15.13 -12.82
N PHE A 197 -26.62 -15.24 -11.71
CA PHE A 197 -26.34 -16.53 -11.06
C PHE A 197 -27.56 -17.14 -10.34
N LYS A 198 -28.48 -16.33 -9.81
CA LYS A 198 -29.77 -16.83 -9.28
C LYS A 198 -30.71 -17.40 -10.35
N ARG A 199 -30.66 -16.91 -11.58
CA ARG A 199 -31.45 -17.46 -12.71
C ARG A 199 -30.74 -18.60 -13.44
N PHE A 200 -29.43 -18.77 -13.24
CA PHE A 200 -28.63 -19.89 -13.73
C PHE A 200 -28.40 -20.96 -12.66
N CYS A 201 -29.44 -21.30 -11.88
CA CYS A 201 -29.57 -22.66 -11.37
C CYS A 201 -29.84 -23.60 -12.57
N LEU A 202 -28.82 -23.83 -13.40
CA LEU A 202 -28.70 -25.05 -14.18
C LEU A 202 -28.56 -26.17 -13.15
N GLY A 203 -29.67 -26.88 -12.95
CA GLY A 203 -29.73 -28.05 -12.11
C GLY A 203 -28.77 -29.14 -12.60
N LYS A 204 -28.21 -29.85 -11.61
CA LYS A 204 -27.22 -30.94 -11.67
C LYS A 204 -25.77 -30.52 -11.90
#